data_AF-A0A517Z9W5-F1
#
_entry.id   AF-A0A517Z9W5-F1
#
_cell.length_a   1.000
_cell.length_b   1.000
_cell.length_c   1.000
_cell.angle_alpha   90.00
_cell.angle_beta   90.00
_cell.angle_gamma   90.00
#
_symmetry.space_group_name_H-M   'P 1'
#
loop_
_entity.id
_entity.type
_entity.pdbx_description
1 polymer ?
#
loop_
_entity_poly.entity_id
_entity_poly.type
_entity_poly.pdbx_seq_one_letter_code
_entity_poly.pdbx_strand_id
1 'polypeptide(L)'
;MGWFSRKDWNVIAVIFERADQYQVSGQRVKGSAADKARDGAKGHPRTILWAVFDQKGAHKEGGLGPGSRNVPSEAIKKLQRELPMNATVQEILKTLETGSEVKLARPLSWNGYPKK
;
A
#
# COMPACT_ATOMS: atom_id res chain seq x y z
N MET A 1 -16.27 1.57 -30.09
CA MET A 1 -14.80 1.54 -29.91
C MET A 1 -14.50 1.75 -28.43
N GLY A 2 -14.34 0.65 -27.67
CA GLY A 2 -14.09 0.73 -26.23
C GLY A 2 -12.60 0.85 -25.95
N TRP A 3 -12.12 2.05 -25.63
CA TRP A 3 -10.81 2.25 -25.01
C TRP A 3 -10.84 1.65 -23.60
N PHE A 4 -10.64 0.33 -23.51
CA PHE A 4 -10.32 -0.33 -22.25
C PHE A 4 -8.94 0.17 -21.81
N SER A 5 -8.93 1.25 -21.02
CA SER A 5 -7.75 1.60 -20.22
C SER A 5 -7.36 0.35 -19.44
N ARG A 6 -6.24 -0.25 -19.82
CA ARG A 6 -5.73 -1.48 -19.23
C ARG A 6 -5.20 -1.08 -17.85
N LYS A 7 -6.09 -1.04 -16.85
CA LYS A 7 -5.73 -0.76 -15.45
C LYS A 7 -4.74 -1.81 -15.00
N ASP A 8 -3.48 -1.44 -14.94
CA ASP A 8 -2.41 -2.34 -14.54
C ASP A 8 -1.65 -1.68 -13.39
N TRP A 9 -1.96 -2.15 -12.20
CA TRP A 9 -1.71 -1.44 -10.96
C TRP A 9 -0.96 -2.32 -9.96
N ASN A 10 -0.11 -1.67 -9.18
CA ASN A 10 0.46 -2.18 -7.96
C ASN A 10 -0.33 -1.59 -6.80
N VAL A 11 -1.10 -2.42 -6.12
CA VAL A 11 -1.88 -2.03 -4.94
C VAL A 11 -1.06 -2.34 -3.71
N ILE A 12 -0.86 -1.33 -2.86
CA ILE A 12 -0.18 -1.43 -1.58
C ILE A 12 -1.18 -1.21 -0.45
N ALA A 13 -1.08 -2.03 0.60
CA ALA A 13 -1.78 -1.84 1.87
C ALA A 13 -0.75 -1.86 3.01
N VAL A 14 -0.77 -0.83 3.85
CA VAL A 14 -0.05 -0.82 5.13
C VAL A 14 -0.99 -1.33 6.20
N ILE A 15 -0.66 -2.48 6.77
CA ILE A 15 -1.44 -3.22 7.74
C ILE A 15 -0.89 -2.96 9.14
N PHE A 16 -1.77 -2.59 10.05
CA PHE A 16 -1.49 -2.49 11.48
C PHE A 16 -1.47 -3.89 12.10
N GLU A 17 -0.32 -4.30 12.66
CA GLU A 17 -0.27 -5.50 13.50
C GLU A 17 -0.29 -5.11 14.99
N ARG A 18 0.55 -4.14 15.37
CA ARG A 18 0.61 -3.54 16.72
C ARG A 18 1.30 -2.17 16.65
N ALA A 19 1.33 -1.44 17.77
CA ALA A 19 1.80 -0.05 17.83
C ALA A 19 3.21 0.16 17.22
N ASP A 20 4.12 -0.80 17.40
CA ASP A 20 5.52 -0.78 16.95
C ASP A 20 5.80 -1.68 15.74
N GLN A 21 4.77 -2.23 15.10
CA GLN A 21 4.93 -3.14 13.96
C GLN A 21 3.80 -2.99 12.97
N TYR A 22 4.15 -2.47 11.79
CA TYR A 22 3.28 -2.45 10.62
C TYR A 22 3.83 -3.39 9.55
N GLN A 23 2.96 -3.86 8.67
CA GLN A 23 3.32 -4.69 7.53
C GLN A 23 2.90 -3.98 6.24
N VAL A 24 3.70 -4.07 5.20
CA VAL A 24 3.33 -3.61 3.86
C VAL A 24 3.00 -4.84 3.03
N SER A 25 1.78 -4.91 2.51
CA SER A 25 1.37 -5.90 1.53
C SER A 25 1.25 -5.25 0.15
N GLY A 26 1.87 -5.85 -0.85
CA GLY A 26 1.78 -5.42 -2.24
C GLY A 26 1.16 -6.49 -3.11
N GLN A 27 0.37 -6.07 -4.10
CA GLN A 27 -0.24 -6.94 -5.09
C GLN A 27 -0.25 -6.26 -6.47
N ARG A 28 0.31 -6.93 -7.48
CA ARG A 28 0.20 -6.56 -8.89
C ARG A 28 -1.11 -7.12 -9.46
N VAL A 29 -1.90 -6.28 -10.10
CA VAL A 29 -3.25 -6.62 -10.61
C VAL A 29 -3.52 -5.94 -11.95
N LYS A 30 -4.27 -6.64 -12.81
CA LYS A 30 -4.62 -6.18 -14.15
C LYS A 30 -6.14 -6.16 -14.37
N GLY A 31 -6.60 -5.22 -15.19
CA GLY A 31 -7.98 -5.12 -15.65
C GLY A 31 -8.97 -4.94 -14.50
N SER A 32 -10.11 -5.63 -14.59
CA SER A 32 -11.19 -5.57 -13.59
C SER A 32 -10.79 -6.05 -12.20
N ALA A 33 -9.74 -6.86 -12.07
CA ALA A 33 -9.23 -7.30 -10.77
C ALA A 33 -8.56 -6.14 -9.99
N ALA A 34 -8.17 -5.06 -10.67
CA ALA A 34 -7.49 -3.93 -10.05
C ALA A 34 -8.39 -3.18 -9.07
N ASP A 35 -9.65 -2.93 -9.47
CA ASP A 35 -10.64 -2.27 -8.60
C ASP A 35 -10.93 -3.14 -7.37
N LYS A 36 -11.12 -4.46 -7.54
CA LYS A 36 -11.34 -5.39 -6.42
C LYS A 36 -10.17 -5.43 -5.44
N ALA A 37 -8.93 -5.41 -5.94
CA ALA A 37 -7.75 -5.42 -5.09
C ALA A 37 -7.61 -4.12 -4.29
N ARG A 38 -7.84 -2.96 -4.95
CA ARG A 38 -7.88 -1.66 -4.28
C ARG A 38 -8.97 -1.61 -3.22
N ASP A 39 -10.19 -2.02 -3.56
CA ASP A 39 -11.32 -1.96 -2.64
C ASP A 39 -11.11 -2.91 -1.45
N GLY A 40 -10.47 -4.06 -1.68
CA GLY A 40 -10.01 -4.96 -0.62
C GLY A 40 -8.97 -4.31 0.29
N ALA A 41 -7.94 -3.66 -0.26
CA ALA A 41 -6.94 -2.93 0.52
C ALA A 41 -7.58 -1.82 1.35
N LYS A 42 -8.45 -1.01 0.73
CA LYS A 42 -9.20 0.09 1.36
C LYS A 42 -10.13 -0.39 2.47
N GLY A 43 -10.82 -1.51 2.27
CA GLY A 43 -11.82 -2.03 3.20
C GLY A 43 -11.27 -2.92 4.31
N HIS A 44 -10.01 -3.37 4.22
CA HIS A 44 -9.48 -4.32 5.19
C HIS A 44 -9.36 -3.68 6.60
N PRO A 45 -9.88 -4.32 7.67
CA PRO A 45 -10.01 -3.70 8.99
C PRO A 45 -8.71 -3.19 9.61
N ARG A 46 -7.58 -3.82 9.26
CA ARG A 46 -6.26 -3.45 9.77
C ARG A 46 -5.50 -2.49 8.86
N THR A 47 -6.02 -2.12 7.70
CA THR A 47 -5.31 -1.20 6.80
C THR A 47 -5.27 0.20 7.40
N ILE A 48 -4.07 0.71 7.64
CA ILE A 48 -3.80 2.08 8.05
C ILE A 48 -3.88 2.99 6.81
N LEU A 49 -3.13 2.63 5.78
CA LEU A 49 -3.03 3.35 4.51
C LEU A 49 -3.09 2.36 3.35
N TRP A 50 -3.71 2.78 2.27
CA TRP A 50 -3.64 2.08 1.00
C TRP A 50 -3.20 3.05 -0.08
N ALA A 51 -2.52 2.52 -1.09
CA ALA A 51 -2.08 3.30 -2.24
C ALA A 51 -2.07 2.41 -3.50
N VAL A 52 -2.30 3.04 -4.63
CA VAL A 52 -2.26 2.46 -5.96
C VAL A 52 -1.17 3.16 -6.72
N PHE A 53 -0.28 2.36 -7.30
CA PHE A 53 0.77 2.80 -8.20
C PHE A 53 0.52 2.17 -9.58
N ASP A 54 0.96 2.80 -10.65
CA ASP A 54 1.09 2.07 -11.91
C ASP A 54 2.30 1.12 -11.88
N GLN A 55 2.46 0.34 -12.95
CA GLN A 55 3.57 -0.62 -13.06
C GLN A 55 4.96 0.03 -13.07
N LYS A 56 5.07 1.33 -13.33
CA LYS A 56 6.34 2.08 -13.30
C LYS A 56 6.60 2.69 -11.93
N GLY A 57 5.77 2.36 -10.93
CA GLY A 57 5.89 2.89 -9.57
C GLY A 57 5.34 4.31 -9.40
N ALA A 58 4.64 4.89 -10.38
CA ALA A 58 4.06 6.21 -10.22
C ALA A 58 2.75 6.13 -9.42
N HIS A 59 2.67 6.92 -8.35
CA HIS A 59 1.48 6.99 -7.50
C HIS A 59 0.26 7.49 -8.29
N LYS A 60 -0.89 6.83 -8.12
CA LYS A 60 -2.18 7.17 -8.77
C LYS A 60 -3.19 7.68 -7.76
N GLU A 61 -3.46 6.88 -6.75
CA GLU A 61 -4.44 7.21 -5.71
C GLU A 61 -4.06 6.52 -4.41
N GLY A 62 -4.57 7.03 -3.29
CA GLY A 62 -4.35 6.44 -1.98
C GLY A 62 -5.19 7.12 -0.93
N GLY A 63 -5.23 6.53 0.25
CA GLY A 63 -6.02 7.06 1.35
C GLY A 63 -5.88 6.26 2.63
N LEU A 64 -6.66 6.66 3.62
CA LEU A 64 -6.75 5.96 4.90
C LEU A 64 -7.65 4.74 4.78
N GLY A 65 -7.30 3.69 5.53
CA GLY A 65 -8.16 2.55 5.78
C GLY A 65 -8.72 2.56 7.21
N PRO A 66 -9.63 1.64 7.57
CA PRO A 66 -10.24 1.56 8.89
C PRO A 66 -9.24 1.43 10.05
N GLY A 67 -8.11 0.77 9.80
CA GLY A 67 -7.05 0.52 10.77
C GLY A 67 -6.31 1.78 11.22
N SER A 68 -6.47 2.90 10.50
CA SER A 68 -5.88 4.18 10.89
C SER A 68 -6.37 4.65 12.26
N ARG A 69 -7.56 4.23 12.70
CA ARG A 69 -8.10 4.58 14.03
C ARG A 69 -7.26 4.05 15.19
N ASN A 70 -6.42 3.04 14.95
CA ASN A 70 -5.52 2.47 15.95
C ASN A 70 -4.16 3.19 16.02
N VAL A 71 -3.96 4.24 15.20
CA VAL A 71 -2.68 4.93 15.06
C VAL A 71 -2.88 6.42 15.38
N PRO A 72 -1.98 7.05 16.16
CA PRO A 72 -2.02 8.49 16.42
C PRO A 72 -2.02 9.31 15.12
N SER A 73 -2.77 10.42 15.10
CA SER A 73 -2.90 11.30 13.93
C SER A 73 -1.56 11.80 13.39
N GLU A 74 -0.61 12.08 14.27
CA GLU A 74 0.71 12.56 13.88
C GLU A 74 1.55 11.48 13.19
N ALA A 75 1.45 10.23 13.67
CA ALA A 75 2.08 9.10 13.01
C ALA A 75 1.44 8.85 11.63
N ILE A 76 0.12 8.99 11.49
CA ILE A 76 -0.55 8.88 10.19
C ILE A 76 -0.06 9.94 9.20
N LYS A 77 -0.02 11.23 9.60
CA LYS A 77 0.44 12.32 8.73
C LYS A 77 1.88 12.08 8.26
N LYS A 78 2.75 11.68 9.18
CA LYS A 78 4.14 11.35 8.87
C LYS A 78 4.22 10.16 7.91
N LEU A 79 3.49 9.09 8.19
CA LEU A 79 3.44 7.90 7.36
C LEU A 79 2.93 8.23 5.95
N GLN A 80 1.87 9.02 5.80
CA GLN A 80 1.36 9.44 4.48
C GLN A 80 2.40 10.17 3.63
N ARG A 81 3.19 11.06 4.25
CA ARG A 81 4.25 11.80 3.57
C ARG A 81 5.42 10.92 3.16
N GLU A 82 5.78 9.96 4.02
CA GLU A 82 6.99 9.14 3.85
C GLU A 82 6.74 7.85 3.08
N LEU A 83 5.50 7.34 3.06
CA LEU A 83 5.16 6.03 2.50
C LEU A 83 5.62 5.85 1.05
N PRO A 84 5.43 6.82 0.13
CA PRO A 84 5.87 6.66 -1.25
C PRO A 84 7.39 6.47 -1.35
N MET A 85 8.18 7.07 -0.46
CA MET A 85 9.65 7.03 -0.50
C MET A 85 10.24 6.01 0.48
N ASN A 86 9.40 5.27 1.21
CA ASN A 86 9.86 4.30 2.20
C ASN A 86 10.58 3.13 1.50
N ALA A 87 11.73 2.72 2.04
CA ALA A 87 12.56 1.67 1.44
C ALA A 87 11.80 0.33 1.26
N THR A 88 10.99 -0.08 2.24
CA THR A 88 10.18 -1.31 2.13
C THR A 88 9.13 -1.20 1.03
N VAL A 89 8.50 -0.04 0.88
CA VAL A 89 7.52 0.20 -0.19
C VAL A 89 8.19 0.17 -1.56
N GLN A 90 9.33 0.86 -1.69
CA GLN A 90 10.11 0.90 -2.93
C GLN A 90 10.62 -0.49 -3.34
N GLU A 91 11.08 -1.29 -2.38
CA GLU A 91 11.47 -2.68 -2.60
C GLU A 91 10.30 -3.52 -3.12
N ILE A 92 9.14 -3.44 -2.45
CA ILE A 92 7.93 -4.15 -2.88
C ILE A 92 7.51 -3.73 -4.29
N LEU A 93 7.48 -2.43 -4.58
CA LEU A 93 7.11 -1.92 -5.90
C LEU A 93 8.07 -2.43 -6.98
N LYS A 94 9.37 -2.46 -6.70
CA LYS A 94 10.38 -3.00 -7.61
C LYS A 94 10.19 -4.49 -7.87
N THR A 95 9.94 -5.30 -6.84
CA THR A 95 9.67 -6.75 -7.00
C THR A 95 8.39 -7.00 -7.78
N LEU A 96 7.35 -6.19 -7.54
CA LEU A 96 6.12 -6.27 -8.32
C LEU A 96 6.35 -5.86 -9.78
N GLU A 97 7.14 -4.81 -10.04
CA GLU A 97 7.46 -4.31 -11.39
C GLU A 97 8.20 -5.37 -12.23
N THR A 98 9.21 -6.05 -11.66
CA THR A 98 9.94 -7.13 -12.35
C THR A 98 9.06 -8.34 -12.66
N GLY A 99 7.91 -8.47 -11.98
CA GLY A 99 7.01 -9.60 -12.14
C GLY A 99 7.55 -10.89 -11.50
N SER A 100 8.57 -10.78 -10.65
CA SER A 100 9.14 -11.91 -9.91
C SER A 100 8.11 -12.49 -8.94
N GLU A 101 7.27 -11.64 -8.35
CA GLU A 101 6.14 -12.03 -7.52
C GLU A 101 4.89 -11.22 -7.89
N VAL A 102 3.71 -11.84 -7.79
CA VAL A 102 2.42 -11.17 -8.05
C VAL A 102 1.84 -10.57 -6.77
N LYS A 103 2.25 -11.10 -5.61
CA LYS A 103 1.86 -10.65 -4.27
C LYS A 103 3.01 -10.91 -3.31
N LEU A 104 3.27 -9.95 -2.43
CA LEU A 104 4.25 -10.12 -1.36
C LEU A 104 3.88 -9.26 -0.15
N ALA A 105 4.44 -9.62 1.00
CA ALA A 105 4.32 -8.84 2.21
C ALA A 105 5.67 -8.76 2.93
N ARG A 106 5.98 -7.57 3.47
CA ARG A 106 7.20 -7.32 4.24
C ARG A 106 6.87 -6.48 5.48
N PRO A 107 7.54 -6.70 6.62
CA PRO A 107 7.47 -5.76 7.73
C PRO A 107 7.91 -4.37 7.28
N LEU A 108 7.16 -3.34 7.66
CA LEU A 108 7.50 -1.96 7.36
C LEU A 108 8.74 -1.57 8.19
N SER A 109 9.81 -1.14 7.53
CA SER A 109 10.93 -0.49 8.23
C SER A 109 10.68 1.01 8.31
N TRP A 110 10.39 1.53 9.51
CA TRP A 110 10.00 2.93 9.69
C TRP A 110 10.40 3.49 11.05
N ASN A 111 10.95 4.71 11.09
CA ASN A 111 11.37 5.36 12.34
C ASN A 111 10.26 6.23 12.97
N GLY A 112 9.05 6.23 12.42
CA GLY A 112 7.93 7.04 12.90
C GLY A 112 6.95 6.31 13.80
N TYR A 113 7.26 5.10 14.25
CA TYR A 113 6.41 4.35 15.16
C TYR A 113 6.03 5.18 16.39
N PRO A 114 4.76 5.15 16.82
CA PRO A 114 4.34 5.69 18.10
C PRO A 114 5.26 5.21 19.23
N LYS A 115 5.74 6.14 20.05
CA LYS A 115 6.45 5.80 21.28
C LYS A 115 5.45 5.16 22.24
N LYS A 116 5.89 4.10 22.95
CA LYS A 116 5.13 3.51 24.06
C LYS A 116 4.99 4.50 25.20
#